data_AF-A0A2K3K0Y0-F1
#
_entry.id   AF-A0A2K3K0Y0-F1
#
_cell.length_a   1.000
_cell.length_b   1.000
_cell.length_c   1.000
_cell.angle_alpha   90.00
_cell.angle_beta   90.00
_cell.angle_gamma   90.00
#
_symmetry.space_group_name_H-M   'P 1'
#
loop_
_entity.id
_entity.type
_entity.pdbx_description
1 polymer ?
#
loop_
_entity_poly.entity_id
_entity_poly.type
_entity_poly.pdbx_seq_one_letter_code
_entity_poly.pdbx_strand_id
1 'polypeptide(L)'
;VTGEGDDKYLIATAEQPLCAYHIDDWIHPTQLPLRYAGYSSCFRKEAGSHGRDTLGIFRVHQFEKVEQFCITSPNDNDSWDMHEEMLKNSEEFYKA
;
A
#
# COMPACT_ATOMS: atom_id res chain seq x y z
N VAL A 1 -9.38 -11.27 -13.68
CA VAL A 1 -10.14 -10.06 -14.10
C VAL A 1 -10.44 -10.22 -15.57
N THR A 2 -11.68 -10.05 -16.03
CA THR A 2 -12.01 -10.14 -17.47
C THR A 2 -11.48 -8.88 -18.18
N GLY A 3 -10.21 -8.92 -18.55
CA GLY A 3 -9.61 -7.98 -19.49
C GLY A 3 -9.11 -8.76 -20.70
N GLU A 4 -9.04 -8.12 -21.86
CA GLU A 4 -8.40 -8.73 -23.02
C GLU A 4 -6.93 -9.09 -22.70
N GLY A 5 -6.45 -10.22 -23.24
CA GLY A 5 -5.09 -10.74 -23.03
C GLY A 5 -4.94 -11.67 -21.82
N ASP A 6 -3.76 -11.68 -21.22
CA ASP A 6 -3.37 -12.63 -20.16
C ASP A 6 -4.18 -12.48 -18.87
N ASP A 7 -4.18 -13.55 -18.07
CA ASP A 7 -4.80 -13.60 -16.75
C ASP A 7 -4.22 -12.52 -15.83
N LYS A 8 -5.13 -11.77 -15.20
CA LYS A 8 -4.80 -10.66 -14.29
C LYS A 8 -5.44 -10.86 -12.92
N TYR A 9 -4.75 -10.33 -11.91
CA TYR A 9 -5.19 -10.32 -10.52
C TYR A 9 -5.68 -8.93 -10.11
N LEU A 10 -6.72 -8.89 -9.26
CA LEU A 10 -7.09 -7.66 -8.56
C LEU A 10 -6.08 -7.40 -7.44
N ILE A 11 -5.73 -6.13 -7.25
CA ILE A 11 -4.78 -5.72 -6.22
C ILE A 11 -5.41 -5.84 -4.82
N ALA A 12 -4.62 -6.28 -3.84
CA ALA A 12 -5.02 -6.35 -2.44
C ALA A 12 -4.67 -5.08 -1.64
N THR A 13 -3.87 -4.19 -2.25
CA THR A 13 -3.41 -2.90 -1.73
C THR A 13 -2.80 -2.07 -2.87
N ALA A 14 -2.88 -0.73 -2.79
CA ALA A 14 -2.19 0.19 -3.69
C ALA A 14 -0.66 0.03 -3.67
N GLU A 15 -0.09 -0.51 -2.59
CA GLU A 15 1.35 -0.80 -2.48
C GLU A 15 1.86 -1.71 -3.61
N GLN A 16 1.09 -2.73 -4.00
CA GLN A 16 1.47 -3.68 -5.05
C GLN A 16 1.76 -3.00 -6.40
N PRO A 17 0.83 -2.23 -6.97
CA PRO A 17 1.10 -1.52 -8.21
C PRO A 17 2.07 -0.34 -8.03
N LEU A 18 2.12 0.31 -6.86
CA LEU A 18 3.11 1.39 -6.62
C LEU A 18 4.54 0.85 -6.59
N CYS A 19 4.75 -0.32 -6.00
CA CYS A 19 6.04 -1.01 -6.05
C CYS A 19 6.40 -1.40 -7.49
N ALA A 20 5.45 -2.01 -8.22
CA ALA A 20 5.64 -2.39 -9.61
C ALA A 20 5.79 -1.20 -10.57
N TYR A 21 5.27 -0.02 -10.22
CA TYR A 21 5.38 1.20 -11.03
C TYR A 21 6.84 1.64 -11.22
N HIS A 22 7.70 1.33 -10.25
CA HIS A 22 9.13 1.65 -10.28
C HIS A 22 10.00 0.48 -10.76
N ILE A 23 9.41 -0.51 -11.45
CA ILE A 23 10.20 -1.57 -12.07
C ILE A 23 11.13 -0.97 -13.11
N ASP A 24 12.39 -1.42 -13.10
CA ASP A 24 13.46 -0.95 -14.00
C ASP A 24 13.84 0.54 -13.90
N ASP A 25 13.27 1.28 -12.94
CA ASP A 25 13.65 2.67 -12.68
C ASP A 25 15.03 2.76 -12.00
N TRP A 26 15.83 3.75 -12.42
CA TRP A 26 17.01 4.21 -11.70
C TRP A 26 16.72 5.54 -11.02
N ILE A 27 16.52 5.51 -9.70
CA ILE A 27 16.15 6.70 -8.93
C ILE A 27 17.42 7.40 -8.44
N HIS A 28 17.62 8.66 -8.84
CA HIS A 28 18.77 9.44 -8.43
C HIS A 28 18.65 9.86 -6.95
N PRO A 29 19.74 9.90 -6.16
CA PRO A 29 19.66 10.25 -4.73
C PRO A 29 18.98 11.59 -4.43
N THR A 30 19.08 12.57 -5.34
CA THR A 30 18.43 13.89 -5.18
C THR A 30 16.92 13.86 -5.35
N GLN A 31 16.34 12.75 -5.80
CA GLN A 31 14.89 12.56 -5.92
C GLN A 31 14.30 11.90 -4.66
N LEU A 32 15.14 11.36 -3.77
CA LEU A 32 14.70 10.66 -2.58
C LEU A 32 14.53 11.65 -1.40
N PRO A 33 13.55 11.42 -0.50
CA PRO A 33 12.56 10.34 -0.55
C PRO A 33 11.41 10.64 -1.52
N LEU A 34 10.94 9.62 -2.25
CA LEU A 34 9.67 9.69 -2.97
C LEU A 34 8.54 9.27 -2.02
N ARG A 35 7.49 10.08 -1.90
CA ARG A 35 6.33 9.81 -1.04
C ARG A 35 5.05 9.80 -1.86
N TYR A 36 4.25 8.75 -1.69
CA TYR A 36 2.98 8.56 -2.39
C TYR A 36 1.84 8.41 -1.39
N ALA A 37 0.69 9.00 -1.74
CA ALA A 37 -0.60 8.72 -1.12
C ALA A 37 -1.42 7.86 -2.09
N GLY A 38 -1.27 6.53 -2.00
CA GLY A 38 -1.94 5.58 -2.87
C GLY A 38 -3.41 5.46 -2.50
N TYR A 39 -4.32 5.72 -3.44
CA TYR A 39 -5.76 5.53 -3.25
C TYR A 39 -6.30 4.47 -4.20
N SER A 40 -6.90 3.40 -3.66
CA SER A 40 -7.48 2.34 -4.48
C SER A 40 -8.51 1.49 -3.74
N SER A 41 -9.44 0.91 -4.50
CA SER A 41 -10.21 -0.26 -4.06
C SER A 41 -9.29 -1.47 -3.89
N CYS A 42 -9.35 -2.11 -2.73
CA CYS A 42 -8.55 -3.27 -2.35
C CYS A 42 -9.41 -4.53 -2.34
N PHE A 43 -8.92 -5.60 -2.96
CA PHE A 43 -9.64 -6.86 -3.12
C PHE A 43 -8.93 -8.01 -2.40
N ARG A 44 -9.57 -8.61 -1.39
CA ARG A 44 -8.99 -9.71 -0.60
C ARG A 44 -9.93 -10.91 -0.56
N LYS A 45 -9.39 -12.09 -0.89
CA LYS A 45 -10.15 -13.35 -0.84
C LYS A 45 -10.53 -13.77 0.59
N GLU A 46 -9.76 -13.33 1.59
CA GLU A 46 -9.92 -13.72 3.00
C GLU A 46 -9.99 -15.26 3.18
N ALA A 47 -9.27 -15.99 2.32
CA ALA A 47 -9.20 -17.43 2.39
C ALA A 47 -8.49 -17.85 3.70
N GLY A 48 -9.22 -18.54 4.58
CA GLY A 48 -8.72 -18.97 5.90
C GLY A 48 -9.44 -18.33 7.09
N SER A 49 -10.28 -17.31 6.90
CA SER A 49 -11.04 -16.66 7.98
C SER A 49 -12.51 -17.10 8.05
N HIS A 50 -12.82 -18.34 7.68
CA HIS A 50 -14.21 -18.84 7.68
C HIS A 50 -14.82 -18.72 9.08
N GLY A 51 -15.95 -18.03 9.20
CA GLY A 51 -16.66 -17.82 10.46
C GLY A 51 -16.12 -16.69 11.34
N ARG A 52 -15.09 -15.95 10.92
CA ARG A 52 -14.54 -14.81 11.66
C ARG A 52 -15.04 -13.47 11.10
N ASP A 53 -15.47 -12.57 11.99
CA ASP A 53 -15.92 -11.19 11.68
C ASP A 53 -16.96 -11.12 10.54
N THR A 54 -17.94 -12.03 10.56
CA THR A 54 -18.90 -12.23 9.45
C THR A 54 -20.05 -11.22 9.42
N LEU A 55 -20.13 -10.33 10.40
CA LEU A 55 -21.20 -9.35 10.52
C LEU A 55 -20.67 -7.94 10.28
N GLY A 56 -21.42 -7.16 9.49
CA GLY A 56 -21.06 -5.78 9.15
C GLY A 56 -20.00 -5.70 8.06
N ILE A 57 -19.24 -4.60 8.06
CA ILE A 57 -18.24 -4.26 7.03
C ILE A 57 -16.80 -4.29 7.54
N PHE A 58 -16.59 -4.76 8.76
CA PHE A 58 -15.26 -4.78 9.39
C PHE A 58 -14.26 -5.69 8.63
N ARG A 59 -14.75 -6.82 8.11
CA ARG A 59 -13.99 -7.73 7.24
C ARG A 59 -14.81 -8.02 5.98
N VAL A 60 -14.37 -7.49 4.85
CA VAL A 60 -15.05 -7.59 3.55
C VAL A 60 -14.05 -7.87 2.44
N HIS A 61 -14.54 -8.39 1.31
CA HIS A 61 -13.70 -8.70 0.16
C HIS A 61 -13.27 -7.48 -0.64
N GLN A 62 -13.99 -6.35 -0.51
CA GLN A 62 -13.70 -5.09 -1.17
C GLN A 62 -13.81 -3.95 -0.18
N PHE A 63 -12.80 -3.08 -0.14
CA PHE A 63 -12.79 -1.87 0.68
C PHE A 63 -11.89 -0.81 0.05
N GLU A 64 -12.16 0.46 0.32
CA GLU A 64 -11.30 1.57 -0.09
C GLU A 64 -10.18 1.78 0.94
N LYS A 65 -8.98 2.12 0.46
CA LYS A 65 -7.84 2.42 1.33
C LYS A 65 -7.00 3.56 0.76
N VAL A 66 -6.58 4.45 1.65
CA VAL A 66 -5.48 5.40 1.42
C VAL A 66 -4.22 4.81 2.06
N GLU A 67 -3.14 4.72 1.28
CA GLU A 67 -1.89 4.07 1.67
C GLU A 67 -0.73 5.07 1.61
N GLN A 68 0.11 5.07 2.64
CA GLN A 68 1.43 5.70 2.60
C GLN A 68 2.43 4.73 1.96
N PHE A 69 3.13 5.14 0.90
CA PHE A 69 4.22 4.37 0.30
C PHE A 69 5.41 5.30 0.06
N CYS A 70 6.56 4.93 0.61
CA CYS A 70 7.77 5.75 0.55
C CYS A 70 8.95 4.94 -0.01
N ILE A 71 9.66 5.52 -0.97
CA ILE A 71 10.96 5.02 -1.43
C ILE A 71 12.02 5.96 -0.86
N THR A 72 12.94 5.41 -0.07
CA THR A 72 13.97 6.17 0.64
C THR A 72 15.36 5.84 0.10
N SER A 73 16.34 6.66 0.50
CA SER A 73 17.75 6.29 0.36
C SER A 73 18.00 4.96 1.10
N PRO A 74 18.86 4.08 0.56
CA PRO A 74 19.33 2.89 1.26
C PRO A 74 20.47 3.18 2.25
N ASN A 75 20.98 4.42 2.28
CA ASN A 75 22.11 4.81 3.12
C ASN A 75 21.65 5.32 4.48
N ASP A 76 22.57 5.31 5.45
CA ASP A 76 22.38 5.82 6.81
C ASP A 76 21.14 5.21 7.49
N ASN A 77 20.31 6.05 8.10
CA ASN A 77 19.11 5.63 8.83
C ASN A 77 17.80 6.08 8.14
N ASP A 78 17.88 6.56 6.90
CA ASP A 78 16.79 7.25 6.22
C ASP A 78 15.49 6.43 6.15
N SER A 79 15.59 5.11 5.93
CA SER A 79 14.41 4.23 5.90
C SER A 79 13.76 4.06 7.28
N TRP A 80 14.56 4.03 8.34
CA TRP A 80 14.07 3.91 9.72
C TRP A 80 13.41 5.21 10.18
N ASP A 81 14.04 6.35 9.87
CA ASP A 81 13.49 7.66 10.20
C ASP A 81 12.16 7.90 9.45
N MET A 82 12.07 7.47 8.19
CA MET A 82 10.82 7.50 7.41
C MET A 82 9.75 6.56 7.99
N HIS A 83 10.13 5.38 8.48
CA HIS A 83 9.18 4.45 9.11
C HIS A 83 8.52 5.09 10.35
N GLU A 84 9.32 5.75 11.20
CA GLU A 84 8.79 6.50 12.36
C GLU A 84 7.90 7.67 11.93
N GLU A 85 8.27 8.40 10.86
CA GLU A 85 7.44 9.46 10.27
C GLU A 85 6.08 8.92 9.79
N MET A 86 6.07 7.81 9.05
CA MET A 86 4.85 7.19 8.53
C MET A 86 3.92 6.73 9.66
N LEU A 87 4.46 6.13 10.71
CA LEU A 87 3.70 5.72 11.89
C LEU A 87 3.08 6.94 12.58
N LYS A 88 3.88 7.98 12.80
CA LYS A 88 3.42 9.23 13.41
C LYS A 88 2.29 9.88 12.59
N ASN A 89 2.40 9.92 11.27
CA ASN A 89 1.34 10.44 10.39
C ASN A 89 0.02 9.68 10.60
N SER A 90 0.08 8.34 10.68
CA SER A 90 -1.10 7.52 10.97
C SER A 90 -1.67 7.81 12.36
N GLU A 91 -0.83 7.95 13.39
CA GLU A 91 -1.30 8.31 14.73
C GLU A 91 -1.98 9.68 14.77
N GLU A 92 -1.37 10.69 14.15
CA GLU A 92 -1.91 12.05 14.11
C GLU A 92 -3.24 12.10 13.36
N PHE A 93 -3.36 11.37 12.24
CA PHE A 93 -4.60 11.27 11.49
C PHE A 93 -5.78 10.77 12.32
N TYR A 94 -5.57 9.76 13.19
CA TYR A 94 -6.63 9.23 14.05
C TYR A 94 -6.87 10.04 15.33
N LYS A 95 -5.93 10.91 15.73
CA LYS A 95 -6.08 11.80 16.91
C LYS A 95 -6.83 13.09 16.58
N ALA A 96 -6.82 13.51 15.31
CA ALA A 96 -7.55 14.67 14.81
C ALA A 96 -9.07 14.45 14.79
#